data_AF-A0A4R9M2J9-F1
#
_entry.id   AF-A0A4R9M2J9-F1
#
_cell.length_a   1.000
_cell.length_b   1.000
_cell.length_c   1.000
_cell.angle_alpha   90.00
_cell.angle_beta   90.00
_cell.angle_gamma   90.00
#
_symmetry.space_group_name_H-M   'P 1'
#
loop_
_entity.id
_entity.type
_entity.pdbx_description
1 polymer ?
#
loop_
_entity_poly.entity_id
_entity_poly.type
_entity_poly.pdbx_seq_one_letter_code
_entity_poly.pdbx_strand_id
1 'polypeptide(L)'
;MDSPIVKWERQGIAMLGGRRSEGIYKLALHWEYVFAVSGFSVFNLDCAICFNPFVITAETRKRSLPPEPILEKILVQRAFTPYQILDALHSITKQKSDDTIYFLLAPCKQFFDPDVADEEGLFLLEKMVLCLEKIRSLKIPTLIVESLKYDHKNFQKILPKLIDLSGDFWELQIEERLSRIKIRKENLLE
;
A
#
# COMPACT_ATOMS: atom_id res chain seq x y z
N MET A 1 10.00 -10.69 -16.44
CA MET A 1 10.13 -9.25 -16.15
C MET A 1 10.51 -9.13 -14.69
N ASP A 2 11.67 -8.56 -14.40
CA ASP A 2 12.06 -8.24 -13.03
C ASP A 2 11.08 -7.20 -12.49
N SER A 3 10.22 -7.62 -11.56
CA SER A 3 9.23 -6.73 -10.97
C SER A 3 9.96 -5.66 -10.14
N PRO A 4 9.66 -4.36 -10.29
CA PRO A 4 10.41 -3.30 -9.61
C PRO A 4 10.40 -3.45 -8.09
N ILE A 5 9.35 -4.07 -7.54
CA ILE A 5 9.23 -4.38 -6.12
C ILE A 5 10.35 -5.28 -5.58
N VAL A 6 10.98 -6.10 -6.43
CA VAL A 6 12.11 -6.97 -6.03
C VAL A 6 13.37 -6.15 -5.77
N LYS A 7 13.49 -4.96 -6.37
CA LYS A 7 14.61 -4.03 -6.20
C LYS A 7 14.40 -3.03 -5.08
N TRP A 8 13.26 -3.08 -4.39
CA TRP A 8 12.97 -2.20 -3.27
C TRP A 8 13.84 -2.56 -2.06
N GLU A 9 14.51 -1.56 -1.47
CA GLU A 9 15.40 -1.75 -0.32
C GLU A 9 14.65 -2.17 0.96
N ARG A 10 13.33 -1.94 1.01
CA ARG A 10 12.48 -2.27 2.17
C ARG A 10 12.94 -1.56 3.46
N GLN A 11 13.47 -0.34 3.31
CA GLN A 11 13.87 0.53 4.41
C GLN A 11 12.93 1.74 4.46
N GLY A 12 11.79 1.58 5.16
CA GLY A 12 10.78 2.63 5.27
C GLY A 12 9.64 2.49 4.24
N ILE A 13 9.19 3.61 3.69
CA ILE A 13 7.95 3.69 2.90
C ILE A 13 8.24 3.72 1.40
N ALA A 14 7.48 2.94 0.64
CA ALA A 14 7.32 3.11 -0.80
C ALA A 14 5.84 3.30 -1.15
N MET A 15 5.56 3.75 -2.36
CA MET A 15 4.19 3.98 -2.82
C MET A 15 3.96 3.42 -4.23
N LEU A 16 2.84 2.74 -4.43
CA LEU A 16 2.28 2.33 -5.71
C LEU A 16 1.01 3.14 -5.98
N GLY A 17 1.08 4.06 -6.94
CA GLY A 17 -0.03 4.84 -7.44
C GLY A 17 -0.57 4.32 -8.77
N GLY A 18 -1.81 4.68 -9.11
CA GLY A 18 -2.40 4.52 -10.44
C GLY A 18 -3.92 4.65 -10.38
N ARG A 19 -4.65 4.16 -11.38
CA ARG A 19 -6.12 4.15 -11.32
C ARG A 19 -6.66 2.83 -10.81
N ARG A 20 -7.71 2.86 -9.99
CA ARG A 20 -8.43 1.64 -9.55
C ARG A 20 -8.85 0.76 -10.74
N SER A 21 -9.40 1.37 -11.79
CA SER A 21 -9.86 0.67 -13.01
C SER A 21 -8.73 0.00 -13.80
N GLU A 22 -7.48 0.39 -13.57
CA GLU A 22 -6.29 -0.13 -14.25
C GLU A 22 -5.65 -1.30 -13.50
N GLY A 23 -6.21 -1.69 -12.34
CA GLY A 23 -5.82 -2.90 -11.62
C GLY A 23 -4.67 -2.72 -10.64
N ILE A 24 -4.43 -1.50 -10.12
CA ILE A 24 -3.39 -1.25 -9.10
C ILE A 24 -3.45 -2.20 -7.91
N TYR A 25 -4.65 -2.49 -7.40
CA TYR A 25 -4.82 -3.39 -6.26
C TYR A 25 -4.57 -4.85 -6.64
N LYS A 26 -4.88 -5.25 -7.87
CA LYS A 26 -4.53 -6.58 -8.38
C LYS A 26 -3.02 -6.74 -8.48
N LEU A 27 -2.31 -5.69 -8.91
CA LEU A 27 -0.84 -5.66 -8.93
C LEU A 27 -0.27 -5.74 -7.50
N ALA A 28 -0.83 -4.99 -6.55
CA ALA A 28 -0.42 -5.07 -5.15
C ALA A 28 -0.57 -6.48 -4.58
N LEU A 29 -1.70 -7.16 -4.83
CA LEU A 29 -1.90 -8.55 -4.39
C LEU A 29 -0.91 -9.52 -5.05
N HIS A 30 -0.49 -9.25 -6.29
CA HIS A 30 0.58 -10.02 -6.91
C HIS A 30 1.93 -9.79 -6.21
N TRP A 31 2.20 -8.58 -5.74
CA TRP A 31 3.40 -8.28 -4.95
C TRP A 31 3.36 -8.90 -3.55
N GLU A 32 2.21 -8.93 -2.89
CA GLU A 32 2.01 -9.67 -1.64
C GLU A 32 2.33 -11.16 -1.82
N TYR A 33 1.86 -11.78 -2.91
CA TYR A 33 2.22 -13.14 -3.29
C TYR A 33 3.74 -13.31 -3.45
N VAL A 34 4.41 -12.39 -4.15
CA VAL A 34 5.87 -12.44 -4.36
C VAL A 34 6.61 -12.43 -3.01
N PHE A 35 6.21 -11.58 -2.06
CA PHE A 35 6.82 -11.55 -0.74
C PHE A 35 6.55 -12.81 0.09
N ALA A 36 5.30 -13.31 0.10
CA ALA A 36 4.94 -14.52 0.84
C ALA A 36 5.71 -15.75 0.35
N VAL A 37 5.83 -15.92 -0.98
CA VAL A 37 6.64 -17.01 -1.57
C VAL A 37 8.13 -16.84 -1.27
N SER A 38 8.61 -15.60 -1.16
CA SER A 38 10.02 -15.30 -0.84
C SER A 38 10.37 -15.46 0.65
N GLY A 39 9.43 -15.89 1.48
CA GLY A 39 9.68 -16.20 2.89
C GLY A 39 9.11 -15.17 3.88
N PHE A 40 8.72 -13.98 3.43
CA PHE A 40 8.22 -12.92 4.30
C PHE A 40 6.79 -13.18 4.78
N SER A 41 6.48 -12.69 5.97
CA SER A 41 5.09 -12.45 6.35
C SER A 41 4.60 -11.15 5.68
N VAL A 42 3.32 -11.10 5.36
CA VAL A 42 2.66 -9.92 4.82
C VAL A 42 1.56 -9.50 5.77
N PHE A 43 1.54 -8.22 6.12
CA PHE A 43 0.42 -7.59 6.80
C PHE A 43 -0.30 -6.68 5.81
N ASN A 44 -1.57 -6.94 5.56
CA ASN A 44 -2.41 -6.14 4.68
C ASN A 44 -3.45 -5.37 5.50
N LEU A 45 -3.30 -4.04 5.55
CA LEU A 45 -4.35 -3.15 6.00
C LEU A 45 -5.25 -2.78 4.81
N ASP A 46 -6.40 -3.44 4.72
CA ASP A 46 -7.36 -3.24 3.64
C ASP A 46 -8.41 -2.20 4.02
N CYS A 47 -8.26 -0.99 3.48
CA CYS A 47 -9.14 0.14 3.75
C CYS A 47 -10.24 0.33 2.70
N ALA A 48 -10.35 -0.52 1.67
CA ALA A 48 -11.37 -0.35 0.63
C ALA A 48 -11.87 -1.67 0.00
N ILE A 49 -11.82 -2.76 0.76
CA ILE A 49 -12.25 -4.11 0.35
C ILE A 49 -11.58 -4.50 -0.97
N CYS A 50 -10.27 -4.27 -1.03
CA CYS A 50 -9.44 -4.50 -2.20
C CYS A 50 -8.75 -5.86 -2.13
N PHE A 51 -8.61 -6.46 -0.95
CA PHE A 51 -7.97 -7.76 -0.80
C PHE A 51 -8.82 -8.87 -1.42
N ASN A 52 -8.20 -9.67 -2.29
CA ASN A 52 -8.83 -10.80 -2.95
C ASN A 52 -7.88 -12.01 -2.96
N PRO A 53 -8.11 -13.04 -2.11
CA PRO A 53 -7.21 -14.18 -2.02
C PRO A 53 -7.16 -14.98 -3.33
N PHE A 54 -8.20 -14.91 -4.18
CA PHE A 54 -8.21 -15.64 -5.44
C PHE A 54 -7.10 -15.18 -6.41
N VAL A 55 -6.69 -13.91 -6.34
CA VAL A 55 -5.54 -13.41 -7.13
C VAL A 55 -4.27 -14.16 -6.74
N ILE A 56 -4.06 -14.35 -5.43
CA ILE A 56 -2.90 -15.04 -4.87
C ILE A 56 -2.95 -16.54 -5.21
N THR A 57 -4.11 -17.18 -5.05
CA THR A 57 -4.27 -18.60 -5.42
C THR A 57 -4.09 -18.87 -6.92
N ALA A 58 -4.42 -17.91 -7.78
CA ALA A 58 -4.17 -18.05 -9.21
C ALA A 58 -2.67 -18.05 -9.51
N GLU A 59 -1.88 -17.25 -8.79
CA GLU A 59 -0.42 -17.22 -8.92
C GLU A 59 0.24 -18.49 -8.36
N THR A 60 -0.24 -19.03 -7.25
CA THR A 60 0.26 -20.31 -6.70
C THR A 60 0.02 -21.45 -7.69
N ARG A 61 -1.17 -21.53 -8.28
CA ARG A 61 -1.53 -22.54 -9.29
C ARG A 61 -0.67 -22.48 -10.54
N LYS A 62 -0.36 -21.26 -11.04
CA LYS A 62 0.56 -21.07 -12.19
C LYS A 62 1.95 -21.67 -11.94
N ARG A 63 2.37 -21.78 -10.68
CA ARG A 63 3.66 -22.34 -10.27
C ARG A 63 3.55 -23.72 -9.63
N SER A 64 2.38 -24.36 -9.69
CA SER A 64 2.11 -25.65 -9.06
C SER A 64 2.43 -25.69 -7.56
N LEU A 65 2.25 -24.56 -6.87
CA LEU A 65 2.44 -24.45 -5.43
C LEU A 65 1.08 -24.63 -4.70
N PRO A 66 1.05 -25.31 -3.54
CA PRO A 66 -0.14 -25.32 -2.70
C PRO A 66 -0.44 -23.90 -2.20
N PRO A 67 -1.69 -23.42 -2.30
CA PRO A 67 -2.03 -22.06 -1.87
C PRO A 67 -2.01 -21.84 -0.36
N GLU A 68 -2.34 -22.86 0.43
CA GLU A 68 -2.57 -22.74 1.88
C GLU A 68 -1.35 -22.20 2.63
N PRO A 69 -0.13 -22.75 2.45
CA PRO A 69 1.06 -22.25 3.16
C PRO A 69 1.46 -20.82 2.74
N ILE A 70 1.03 -20.38 1.55
CA ILE A 70 1.28 -19.00 1.09
C ILE A 70 0.26 -18.05 1.69
N LEU A 71 -1.01 -18.45 1.76
CA LEU A 71 -2.07 -17.64 2.37
C LEU A 71 -1.87 -17.47 3.89
N GLU A 72 -1.37 -18.49 4.59
CA GLU A 72 -1.08 -18.43 6.03
C GLU A 72 -0.04 -17.36 6.39
N LYS A 73 0.79 -16.92 5.43
CA LYS A 73 1.76 -15.85 5.64
C LYS A 73 1.15 -14.45 5.54
N ILE A 74 -0.12 -14.34 5.15
CA ILE A 74 -0.76 -13.06 4.84
C ILE A 74 -1.85 -12.78 5.88
N LEU A 75 -1.55 -11.89 6.82
CA LEU A 75 -2.52 -11.39 7.79
C LEU A 75 -3.26 -10.20 7.18
N VAL A 76 -4.59 -10.24 7.20
CA VAL A 76 -5.44 -9.16 6.68
C VAL A 76 -6.21 -8.51 7.83
N GLN A 77 -6.06 -7.20 7.98
CA GLN A 77 -6.89 -6.37 8.85
C GLN A 77 -7.69 -5.41 7.98
N ARG A 78 -9.02 -5.38 8.17
CA ARG A 78 -9.87 -4.39 7.50
C ARG A 78 -10.08 -3.17 8.38
N ALA A 79 -10.03 -1.99 7.76
CA ALA A 79 -10.38 -0.73 8.40
C ALA A 79 -11.49 -0.04 7.62
N PHE A 80 -12.59 0.26 8.32
CA PHE A 80 -13.80 0.87 7.77
C PHE A 80 -13.96 2.32 8.22
N THR A 81 -13.08 2.83 9.09
CA THR A 81 -13.11 4.22 9.55
C THR A 81 -11.70 4.81 9.62
N PRO A 82 -11.55 6.14 9.50
CA PRO A 82 -10.28 6.83 9.73
C PRO A 82 -9.60 6.44 11.05
N TYR A 83 -10.38 6.31 12.12
CA TYR A 83 -9.87 5.96 13.45
C TYR A 83 -9.25 4.56 13.48
N GLN A 84 -9.91 3.57 12.86
CA GLN A 84 -9.35 2.21 12.76
C GLN A 84 -8.04 2.16 11.98
N ILE A 85 -7.90 3.02 10.95
CA ILE A 85 -6.65 3.16 10.20
C ILE A 85 -5.56 3.71 11.11
N LEU A 86 -5.84 4.79 11.84
CA LEU A 86 -4.87 5.39 12.77
C LEU A 86 -4.46 4.40 13.88
N ASP A 87 -5.40 3.65 14.45
CA ASP A 87 -5.11 2.64 15.47
C ASP A 87 -4.22 1.51 14.93
N ALA A 88 -4.47 1.07 13.69
CA ALA A 88 -3.63 0.08 13.00
C ALA A 88 -2.21 0.60 12.78
N LEU A 89 -2.05 1.84 12.30
CA LEU A 89 -0.73 2.45 12.10
C LEU A 89 0.04 2.60 13.42
N HIS A 90 -0.63 3.01 14.50
CA HIS A 90 -0.01 3.03 15.83
C HIS A 90 0.43 1.64 16.28
N SER A 91 -0.38 0.61 16.03
CA SER A 91 -0.05 -0.78 16.37
C SER A 91 1.18 -1.26 15.60
N ILE A 92 1.29 -0.96 14.30
CA ILE A 92 2.47 -1.26 13.46
C ILE A 92 3.75 -0.65 14.06
N THR A 93 3.70 0.61 14.54
CA THR A 93 4.88 1.24 15.15
C THR A 93 5.31 0.62 16.47
N LYS A 94 4.40 -0.04 17.20
CA LYS A 94 4.67 -0.66 18.50
C LYS A 94 5.07 -2.13 18.41
N GLN A 95 4.52 -2.84 17.42
CA GLN A 95 4.60 -4.30 17.29
C GLN A 95 5.31 -4.70 15.99
N LYS A 96 6.36 -3.96 15.60
CA LYS A 96 7.10 -4.26 14.38
C LYS A 96 7.70 -5.67 14.48
N SER A 97 7.49 -6.45 13.42
CA SER A 97 8.16 -7.74 13.19
C SER A 97 9.20 -7.55 12.08
N ASP A 98 10.40 -8.12 12.28
CA ASP A 98 11.55 -7.88 11.42
C ASP A 98 11.40 -8.55 10.03
N ASP A 99 10.54 -9.56 9.89
CA ASP A 99 10.29 -10.29 8.63
C ASP A 99 8.91 -10.00 8.01
N THR A 100 8.27 -8.90 8.40
CA THR A 100 6.93 -8.53 7.91
C THR A 100 6.97 -7.35 6.95
N ILE A 101 6.34 -7.50 5.79
CA ILE A 101 6.09 -6.40 4.84
C ILE A 101 4.65 -5.90 5.01
N TYR A 102 4.49 -4.59 5.18
CA TYR A 102 3.19 -3.97 5.42
C TYR A 102 2.64 -3.37 4.12
N PHE A 103 1.41 -3.73 3.76
CA PHE A 103 0.67 -3.17 2.63
C PHE A 103 -0.51 -2.37 3.16
N LEU A 104 -0.60 -1.10 2.78
CA LEU A 104 -1.74 -0.24 3.10
C LEU A 104 -2.55 -0.04 1.82
N LEU A 105 -3.68 -0.73 1.70
CA LEU A 105 -4.52 -0.67 0.50
C LEU A 105 -5.59 0.42 0.64
N ALA A 106 -5.50 1.44 -0.21
CA ALA A 106 -6.41 2.58 -0.29
C ALA A 106 -6.59 3.36 1.04
N PRO A 107 -5.51 3.68 1.79
CA PRO A 107 -5.64 4.23 3.13
C PRO A 107 -6.41 5.55 3.16
N CYS A 108 -6.41 6.36 2.10
CA CYS A 108 -7.12 7.64 2.11
C CYS A 108 -8.65 7.49 1.95
N LYS A 109 -9.15 6.38 1.42
CA LYS A 109 -10.55 6.26 0.96
C LYS A 109 -11.58 6.56 2.05
N GLN A 110 -11.32 6.12 3.28
CA GLN A 110 -12.25 6.24 4.42
C GLN A 110 -12.31 7.65 5.00
N PHE A 111 -11.33 8.51 4.70
CA PHE A 111 -11.30 9.90 5.13
C PHE A 111 -12.16 10.82 4.23
N PHE A 112 -12.66 10.27 3.11
CA PHE A 112 -13.55 10.94 2.16
C PHE A 112 -14.96 10.35 2.19
N ASP A 113 -15.29 9.62 3.25
CA ASP A 113 -16.64 9.11 3.43
C ASP A 113 -17.61 10.29 3.66
N PRO A 114 -18.81 10.30 3.06
CA PRO A 114 -19.79 11.37 3.26
C PRO A 114 -20.17 11.63 4.73
N ASP A 115 -20.02 10.63 5.60
CA ASP A 115 -20.31 10.76 7.03
C ASP A 115 -19.16 11.44 7.81
N VAL A 116 -18.03 11.72 7.17
CA VAL A 116 -16.87 12.41 7.76
C VAL A 116 -16.87 13.87 7.29
N ALA A 117 -16.93 14.80 8.25
CA ALA A 117 -16.86 16.22 7.94
C ALA A 117 -15.51 16.59 7.28
N ASP A 118 -15.52 17.49 6.29
CA ASP A 118 -14.31 17.86 5.53
C ASP A 118 -13.12 18.28 6.40
N GLU A 119 -13.37 19.07 7.45
CA GLU A 119 -12.33 19.56 8.36
C GLU A 119 -11.78 18.42 9.24
N GLU A 120 -12.66 17.55 9.72
CA GLU A 120 -12.28 16.35 10.48
C GLU A 120 -11.48 15.39 9.61
N GLY A 121 -11.94 15.12 8.38
CA GLY A 121 -11.24 14.26 7.43
C GLY A 121 -9.84 14.78 7.11
N LEU A 122 -9.67 16.09 6.92
CA LEU A 122 -8.34 16.68 6.73
C LEU A 122 -7.47 16.54 7.97
N PHE A 123 -8.00 16.86 9.16
CA PHE A 123 -7.28 16.71 10.42
C PHE A 123 -6.79 15.28 10.63
N LEU A 124 -7.65 14.29 10.41
CA LEU A 124 -7.32 12.87 10.56
C LEU A 124 -6.33 12.39 9.49
N LEU A 125 -6.41 12.88 8.26
CA LEU A 125 -5.39 12.60 7.23
C LEU A 125 -4.03 13.14 7.63
N GLU A 126 -3.97 14.34 8.21
CA GLU A 126 -2.69 14.89 8.72
C GLU A 126 -2.15 14.05 9.87
N LYS A 127 -3.01 13.52 10.76
CA LYS A 127 -2.59 12.53 11.77
C LYS A 127 -2.06 11.24 11.14
N MET A 128 -2.66 10.77 10.05
CA MET A 128 -2.18 9.60 9.32
C MET A 128 -0.77 9.84 8.75
N VAL A 129 -0.52 11.01 8.15
CA VAL A 129 0.80 11.41 7.65
C VAL A 129 1.85 11.39 8.77
N LEU A 130 1.54 11.93 9.96
CA LEU A 130 2.45 11.87 11.11
C LEU A 130 2.77 10.43 11.56
N CYS A 131 1.78 9.52 11.49
CA CYS A 131 2.02 8.11 11.79
C CYS A 131 2.94 7.47 10.74
N LEU A 132 2.77 7.81 9.46
CA LEU A 132 3.60 7.34 8.37
C LEU A 132 5.03 7.88 8.46
N GLU A 133 5.22 9.14 8.85
CA GLU A 133 6.54 9.70 9.18
C GLU A 133 7.25 8.87 10.25
N LYS A 134 6.51 8.48 11.30
CA LYS A 134 7.07 7.62 12.35
C LYS A 134 7.47 6.26 11.79
N ILE A 135 6.63 5.62 10.98
CA ILE A 135 6.90 4.34 10.29
C ILE A 135 8.18 4.46 9.43
N ARG A 136 8.31 5.53 8.65
CA ARG A 136 9.51 5.83 7.84
C ARG A 136 10.75 5.97 8.72
N SER A 137 10.68 6.73 9.82
CA SER A 137 11.81 6.94 10.74
C SER A 137 12.31 5.65 11.40
N LEU A 138 11.39 4.71 11.65
CA LEU A 138 11.68 3.38 12.20
C LEU A 138 12.11 2.39 11.12
N LYS A 139 12.20 2.82 9.86
CA LYS A 139 12.53 2.02 8.67
C LYS A 139 11.65 0.77 8.50
N ILE A 140 10.39 0.84 8.93
CA ILE A 140 9.45 -0.28 8.80
C ILE A 140 9.04 -0.42 7.33
N PRO A 141 9.22 -1.59 6.68
CA PRO A 141 8.97 -1.78 5.26
C PRO A 141 7.47 -1.72 4.93
N THR A 142 7.02 -0.56 4.47
CA THR A 142 5.61 -0.28 4.21
C THR A 142 5.37 0.17 2.79
N LEU A 143 4.44 -0.48 2.09
CA LEU A 143 3.97 -0.08 0.78
C LEU A 143 2.58 0.55 0.90
N ILE A 144 2.47 1.82 0.51
CA ILE A 144 1.19 2.49 0.33
C ILE A 144 0.69 2.21 -1.08
N VAL A 145 -0.51 1.67 -1.22
CA VAL A 145 -1.14 1.43 -2.52
C VAL A 145 -2.37 2.31 -2.63
N GLU A 146 -2.35 3.29 -3.53
CA GLU A 146 -3.39 4.32 -3.57
C GLU A 146 -3.82 4.71 -4.98
N SER A 147 -5.13 4.97 -5.12
CA SER A 147 -5.67 5.54 -6.35
C SER A 147 -5.31 7.02 -6.46
N LEU A 148 -4.73 7.44 -7.58
CA LEU A 148 -4.31 8.85 -7.79
C LEU A 148 -5.45 9.76 -8.27
N LYS A 149 -6.66 9.23 -8.40
CA LYS A 149 -7.83 9.92 -8.99
C LYS A 149 -8.98 10.12 -8.02
N TYR A 150 -8.72 10.60 -6.82
CA TYR A 150 -9.80 11.12 -5.98
C TYR A 150 -10.05 12.59 -6.33
N ASP A 151 -11.32 12.91 -6.61
CA ASP A 151 -11.77 14.28 -6.86
C ASP A 151 -11.92 15.10 -5.56
N HIS A 152 -11.62 14.49 -4.40
CA HIS A 152 -11.75 15.13 -3.09
C HIS A 152 -10.64 16.17 -2.85
N LYS A 153 -11.02 17.40 -2.46
CA LYS A 153 -10.07 18.51 -2.21
C LYS A 153 -8.98 18.16 -1.19
N ASN A 154 -9.32 17.40 -0.14
CA ASN A 154 -8.35 16.99 0.88
C ASN A 154 -7.32 16.01 0.32
N PHE A 155 -7.67 15.19 -0.68
CA PHE A 155 -6.70 14.29 -1.32
C PHE A 155 -5.61 15.07 -2.05
N GLN A 156 -5.98 16.14 -2.75
CA GLN A 156 -5.02 16.99 -3.47
C GLN A 156 -4.00 17.66 -2.52
N LYS A 157 -4.40 17.91 -1.26
CA LYS A 157 -3.50 18.45 -0.22
C LYS A 157 -2.56 17.40 0.36
N ILE A 158 -2.97 16.14 0.40
CA ILE A 158 -2.26 15.06 1.11
C ILE A 158 -1.41 14.20 0.19
N LEU A 159 -1.81 14.03 -1.08
CA LEU A 159 -1.06 13.24 -2.04
C LEU A 159 0.41 13.67 -2.18
N PRO A 160 0.75 14.97 -2.28
CA PRO A 160 2.16 15.39 -2.30
C PRO A 160 2.93 14.93 -1.06
N LYS A 161 2.35 15.08 0.13
CA LYS A 161 2.96 14.62 1.39
C LYS A 161 3.21 13.12 1.38
N LEU A 162 2.30 12.31 0.82
CA LEU A 162 2.49 10.85 0.72
C LEU A 162 3.61 10.48 -0.25
N ILE A 163 3.73 11.19 -1.37
CA ILE A 163 4.80 10.99 -2.34
C ILE A 163 6.15 11.36 -1.71
N ASP A 164 6.26 12.50 -1.05
CA ASP A 164 7.49 12.97 -0.38
C ASP A 164 7.94 12.05 0.77
N LEU A 165 6.99 11.32 1.37
CA LEU A 165 7.28 10.29 2.38
C LEU A 165 7.85 9.00 1.78
N SER A 166 7.54 8.72 0.51
CA SER A 166 7.94 7.49 -0.16
C SER A 166 9.35 7.60 -0.76
N GLY A 167 10.26 6.70 -0.40
CA GLY A 167 11.61 6.65 -0.99
C GLY A 167 11.60 6.10 -2.42
N ASP A 168 10.62 5.26 -2.74
CA ASP A 168 10.34 4.81 -4.10
C ASP A 168 8.86 5.05 -4.42
N PHE A 169 8.59 5.62 -5.59
CA PHE A 169 7.24 5.78 -6.12
C PHE A 169 7.09 5.09 -7.49
N TRP A 170 6.09 4.22 -7.59
CA TRP A 170 5.71 3.53 -8.81
C TRP A 170 4.32 3.97 -9.25
N GLU A 171 4.18 4.30 -10.51
CA GLU A 171 2.89 4.66 -11.10
C GLU A 171 2.51 3.60 -12.14
N LEU A 172 1.41 2.89 -11.91
CA LEU A 172 0.82 2.02 -12.91
C LEU A 172 0.05 2.88 -13.91
N GLN A 173 0.39 2.72 -15.19
CA GLN A 173 -0.26 3.36 -16.31
C GLN A 173 -0.62 2.31 -17.36
N ILE A 174 -1.76 2.50 -18.04
CA ILE A 174 -2.14 1.70 -19.20
C ILE A 174 -1.95 2.56 -20.45
N GLU A 175 -1.00 2.17 -21.30
CA GLU A 175 -0.73 2.80 -22.59
C GLU A 175 -0.99 1.77 -23.68
N GLU A 176 -1.82 2.08 -24.68
CA GLU A 176 -2.06 1.22 -25.85
C GLU A 176 -2.46 -0.24 -25.49
N ARG A 177 -3.24 -0.42 -24.42
CA ARG A 177 -3.66 -1.72 -23.84
C ARG A 177 -2.55 -2.55 -23.18
N LEU A 178 -1.35 -1.99 -23.05
CA LEU A 178 -0.24 -2.58 -22.31
C LEU A 178 -0.11 -1.89 -20.95
N SER A 179 0.14 -2.67 -19.89
CA SER A 179 0.46 -2.12 -18.58
C SER A 179 1.94 -1.75 -18.50
N ARG A 180 2.22 -0.53 -18.05
CA ARG A 180 3.56 -0.03 -17.76
C ARG A 180 3.63 0.46 -16.32
N ILE A 181 4.75 0.17 -15.66
CA ILE A 181 5.08 0.77 -14.37
C ILE A 181 6.10 1.86 -14.64
N LYS A 182 5.71 3.11 -14.44
CA LYS A 182 6.62 4.24 -14.47
C LYS A 182 7.27 4.35 -13.09
N ILE A 183 8.59 4.16 -13.04
CA ILE A 183 9.37 4.36 -11.83
C ILE A 183 9.67 5.86 -11.73
N ARG A 184 9.24 6.51 -10.65
CA ARG A 184 9.71 7.85 -10.28
C ARG A 184 10.60 7.68 -9.05
N LYS A 185 11.91 7.59 -9.29
CA LYS A 185 12.87 7.82 -8.23
C LYS A 185 13.03 9.32 -8.09
N GLU A 186 12.92 9.86 -6.88
CA GLU A 186 13.58 11.13 -6.62
C GLU A 186 15.07 10.92 -6.89
N ASN A 187 15.61 11.74 -7.79
CA ASN A 187 17.03 12.06 -7.71
C ASN A 187 17.21 12.67 -6.33
N LEU A 188 17.83 11.91 -5.42
CA LEU A 188 18.43 12.46 -4.21
C LEU A 188 19.28 13.65 -4.66
N LEU A 189 18.93 14.82 -4.14
CA LEU A 189 19.63 16.08 -4.33
C LEU A 189 21.15 15.85 -4.29
N GLU A 190 21.83 16.24 -5.36
CA GLU A 190 23.22 16.72 -5.29
C GLU A 190 23.27 18.05 -4.55
#